data_AF-A0A4R5DE91-F1
#
_entry.id   AF-A0A4R5DE91-F1
#
_cell.length_a   1.000
_cell.length_b   1.000
_cell.length_c   1.000
_cell.angle_alpha   90.00
_cell.angle_beta   90.00
_cell.angle_gamma   90.00
#
_symmetry.space_group_name_H-M   'P 1'
#
loop_
_entity.id
_entity.type
_entity.pdbx_description
1 polymer ?
#
loop_
_entity_poly.entity_id
_entity_poly.type
_entity_poly.pdbx_seq_one_letter_code
_entity_poly.pdbx_strand_id
1 'polypeptide(L)'
;MENQYEVPDNLEIDEAVEPQEVISLNKFVILCILTFGLYQIWWIYKAWRFFQQKDRLDIMPAARTIFSIIFLNSLFKRILSFAREKDYEEDYTSELLVAGFIIFNIMARLPDFYWLVSVLGVIFLIQPFKAFNYARVNASDLIVTERTSFSGRHIVLIVLGSIMWILVLIGLFFGVES
;
A
#
# COMPACT_ATOMS: atom_id res chain seq x y z
N MET A 1 26.64 0.04 -0.40
CA MET A 1 27.01 -0.55 0.90
C MET A 1 25.70 -0.88 1.59
N GLU A 2 25.31 -2.15 1.51
CA GLU A 2 24.12 -2.68 2.19
C GLU A 2 24.40 -2.58 3.68
N ASN A 3 23.70 -1.71 4.42
CA ASN A 3 23.80 -1.73 5.89
C ASN A 3 23.07 -2.99 6.37
N GLN A 4 23.81 -4.08 6.53
CA GLN A 4 23.32 -5.22 7.29
C GLN A 4 23.30 -4.79 8.76
N TYR A 5 22.10 -4.52 9.26
CA TYR A 5 21.88 -4.38 10.70
C TYR A 5 22.28 -5.69 11.37
N GLU A 6 23.27 -5.61 12.25
CA GLU A 6 23.63 -6.70 13.17
C GLU A 6 22.45 -6.88 14.14
N VAL A 7 21.77 -8.02 14.02
CA VAL A 7 20.64 -8.36 14.90
C VAL A 7 21.22 -8.73 16.28
N PRO A 8 20.85 -8.05 17.37
CA PRO A 8 21.25 -8.45 18.72
C PRO A 8 20.83 -9.89 19.01
N ASP A 9 21.78 -10.68 19.53
CA ASP A 9 21.68 -12.13 19.79
C ASP A 9 20.60 -12.53 20.82
N ASN A 10 19.85 -11.55 21.36
CA ASN A 10 18.84 -11.70 22.41
C ASN A 10 17.44 -11.17 22.04
N LEU A 11 17.20 -10.77 20.80
CA LEU A 11 15.86 -10.42 20.33
C LEU A 11 15.15 -11.68 19.83
N GLU A 12 14.04 -12.06 20.48
CA GLU A 12 13.12 -13.05 19.94
C GLU A 12 12.46 -12.46 18.67
N ILE A 13 13.08 -12.71 17.52
CA ILE A 13 12.51 -12.37 16.21
C ILE A 13 11.25 -13.21 16.02
N ASP A 14 10.15 -12.58 15.59
CA ASP A 14 8.94 -13.30 15.25
C ASP A 14 9.12 -14.05 13.92
N GLU A 15 9.62 -15.28 14.01
CA GLU A 15 9.88 -16.15 12.85
C GLU A 15 8.62 -16.45 12.03
N ALA A 16 7.42 -16.24 12.59
CA ALA A 16 6.16 -16.44 11.86
C ALA A 16 5.91 -15.31 10.83
N VAL A 17 6.53 -14.15 10.99
CA VAL A 17 6.36 -13.00 10.11
C VAL A 17 7.46 -13.01 9.05
N GLU A 18 7.07 -13.14 7.78
CA GLU A 18 8.05 -13.10 6.69
C GLU A 18 8.79 -11.75 6.65
N PRO A 19 10.05 -11.72 6.15
CA PRO A 19 10.81 -10.50 6.01
C PRO A 19 10.04 -9.38 5.30
N GLN A 20 10.12 -8.20 5.89
CA GLN A 20 9.26 -7.07 5.59
C GLN A 20 10.04 -6.02 4.79
N GLU A 21 9.81 -5.95 3.48
CA GLU A 21 10.37 -4.88 2.65
C GLU A 21 9.56 -3.59 2.80
N VAL A 22 10.20 -2.50 3.22
CA VAL A 22 9.59 -1.15 3.24
C VAL A 22 10.09 -0.32 2.05
N ILE A 23 9.19 0.47 1.49
CA ILE A 23 9.48 1.43 0.42
C ILE A 23 9.10 2.83 0.86
N SER A 24 9.75 3.85 0.31
CA SER A 24 9.39 5.24 0.59
C SER A 24 8.00 5.60 0.06
N LEU A 25 7.39 6.61 0.68
CA LEU A 25 6.07 7.11 0.27
C LEU A 25 6.04 7.52 -1.22
N ASN A 26 7.08 8.19 -1.70
CA ASN A 26 7.15 8.63 -3.09
C ASN A 26 7.09 7.43 -4.06
N LYS A 27 7.80 6.33 -3.75
CA LYS A 27 7.75 5.12 -4.56
C LYS A 27 6.37 4.48 -4.53
N PHE A 28 5.74 4.42 -3.36
CA PHE A 28 4.40 3.88 -3.20
C PHE A 28 3.39 4.64 -4.07
N VAL A 29 3.40 5.98 -4.01
CA VAL A 29 2.51 6.83 -4.80
C VAL A 29 2.77 6.66 -6.30
N ILE A 30 4.04 6.68 -6.73
CA ILE A 30 4.42 6.47 -8.13
C ILE A 30 3.90 5.12 -8.63
N LEU A 31 4.10 4.04 -7.87
CA LEU A 31 3.63 2.71 -8.25
C LEU A 31 2.10 2.64 -8.32
N CYS A 32 1.39 3.28 -7.39
CA CYS A 32 -0.07 3.36 -7.43
C CYS A 32 -0.57 4.08 -8.69
N ILE A 33 0.06 5.20 -9.07
CA ILE A 33 -0.34 5.96 -10.27
C ILE A 33 -0.01 5.17 -11.53
N LEU A 34 1.22 4.66 -11.66
CA LEU A 34 1.67 3.94 -12.84
C LEU A 34 0.87 2.66 -13.11
N THR A 35 0.35 2.03 -12.06
CA THR A 35 -0.43 0.78 -12.17
C THR A 35 -1.94 1.01 -12.14
N PHE A 36 -2.42 2.25 -12.31
CA PHE A 36 -3.85 2.59 -12.28
C PHE A 36 -4.57 2.09 -11.03
N GLY A 37 -3.91 2.15 -9.88
CA GLY A 37 -4.45 1.70 -8.60
C GLY A 37 -4.26 0.22 -8.29
N LEU A 38 -3.77 -0.63 -9.20
CA LEU A 38 -3.53 -2.05 -8.90
C LEU A 38 -2.52 -2.25 -7.76
N TYR A 39 -1.51 -1.38 -7.65
CA TYR A 39 -0.55 -1.43 -6.55
C TYR A 39 -1.21 -1.11 -5.19
N GLN A 40 -2.30 -0.35 -5.16
CA GLN A 40 -3.08 -0.11 -3.95
C GLN A 40 -3.69 -1.42 -3.43
N ILE A 41 -4.27 -2.22 -4.34
CA ILE A 41 -4.85 -3.54 -4.05
C ILE A 41 -3.76 -4.49 -3.52
N TRP A 42 -2.60 -4.52 -4.20
CA TRP A 42 -1.45 -5.31 -3.78
C TRP A 42 -0.98 -4.93 -2.37
N TRP A 43 -0.92 -3.63 -2.07
CA TRP A 43 -0.51 -3.14 -0.75
C TRP A 43 -1.52 -3.54 0.34
N ILE A 44 -2.83 -3.41 0.09
CA ILE A 44 -3.88 -3.85 1.01
C ILE A 44 -3.75 -5.35 1.33
N TYR A 45 -3.51 -6.17 0.30
CA TYR A 45 -3.23 -7.60 0.49
C TYR A 45 -2.01 -7.84 1.38
N LYS A 46 -0.88 -7.16 1.10
CA LYS A 46 0.34 -7.30 1.89
C LYS A 46 0.14 -6.88 3.35
N ALA A 47 -0.59 -5.80 3.59
CA ALA A 47 -0.93 -5.35 4.94
C ALA A 47 -1.79 -6.39 5.68
N TRP A 48 -2.79 -6.97 5.03
CA TRP A 48 -3.58 -8.07 5.63
C TRP A 48 -2.75 -9.32 5.90
N ARG A 49 -1.85 -9.70 4.98
CA ARG A 49 -0.96 -10.85 5.17
C ARG A 49 -0.02 -10.65 6.35
N PHE A 50 0.49 -9.44 6.53
CA PHE A 50 1.30 -9.10 7.70
C PHE A 50 0.54 -9.37 9.01
N PHE A 51 -0.67 -8.82 9.16
CA PHE A 51 -1.46 -9.04 10.38
C PHE A 51 -1.96 -10.48 10.54
N GLN A 52 -2.20 -11.20 9.44
CA GLN A 52 -2.48 -12.63 9.50
C GLN A 52 -1.34 -13.39 10.19
N GLN A 53 -0.09 -13.07 9.85
CA GLN A 53 1.09 -13.73 10.43
C GLN A 53 1.39 -13.24 11.84
N LYS A 54 1.50 -11.91 12.02
CA LYS A 54 1.87 -11.30 13.31
C LYS A 54 0.87 -11.67 14.40
N ASP A 55 -0.41 -11.54 14.13
CA ASP A 55 -1.46 -11.77 15.12
C ASP A 55 -2.01 -13.22 15.06
N ARG A 56 -1.41 -14.11 14.24
CA ARG A 56 -1.81 -15.50 14.00
C ARG A 56 -3.32 -15.66 13.73
N LEU A 57 -3.87 -14.76 12.93
CA LEU A 57 -5.31 -14.69 12.68
C LEU A 57 -5.71 -15.75 11.66
N ASP A 58 -6.80 -16.47 11.95
CA ASP A 58 -7.47 -17.33 10.97
C ASP A 58 -8.32 -16.50 10.01
N ILE A 59 -7.64 -15.83 9.08
CA ILE A 59 -8.23 -14.94 8.08
C ILE A 59 -7.65 -15.26 6.72
N MET A 60 -8.38 -14.90 5.66
CA MET A 60 -7.88 -15.00 4.29
C MET A 60 -7.59 -13.60 3.72
N PRO A 61 -6.30 -13.18 3.62
CA PRO A 61 -5.93 -11.84 3.18
C PRO A 61 -6.50 -11.48 1.81
N ALA A 62 -6.45 -12.42 0.85
CA ALA A 62 -6.98 -12.20 -0.49
C ALA A 62 -8.48 -11.88 -0.49
N ALA A 63 -9.29 -12.61 0.29
CA ALA A 63 -10.70 -12.30 0.45
C ALA A 63 -10.92 -10.92 1.08
N ARG A 64 -10.17 -10.57 2.13
CA ARG A 64 -10.30 -9.24 2.76
C ARG A 64 -9.91 -8.10 1.83
N THR A 65 -8.96 -8.33 0.92
CA THR A 65 -8.61 -7.38 -0.14
C THR A 65 -9.70 -7.26 -1.19
N ILE A 66 -10.29 -8.36 -1.65
CA ILE A 66 -11.40 -8.34 -2.62
C ILE A 66 -12.62 -7.63 -2.00
N PHE A 67 -12.93 -7.93 -0.74
CA PHE A 67 -14.01 -7.31 0.03
C PHE A 67 -13.53 -6.10 0.82
N SER A 68 -12.60 -5.30 0.27
CA SER A 68 -12.04 -4.13 0.95
C SER A 68 -13.11 -3.14 1.41
N ILE A 69 -14.24 -3.05 0.71
CA ILE A 69 -15.37 -2.19 1.12
C ILE A 69 -15.85 -2.49 2.56
N ILE A 70 -15.74 -3.73 3.02
CA ILE A 70 -16.13 -4.16 4.38
C ILE A 70 -14.94 -4.09 5.32
N PHE A 71 -13.78 -4.59 4.88
CA PHE A 71 -12.65 -4.85 5.77
C PHE A 71 -11.65 -3.70 5.90
N LEU A 72 -11.62 -2.73 4.97
CA LEU A 72 -10.58 -1.70 4.95
C LEU A 72 -10.57 -0.84 6.21
N ASN A 73 -11.74 -0.54 6.79
CA ASN A 73 -11.82 0.19 8.06
C ASN A 73 -11.15 -0.57 9.20
N SER A 74 -11.37 -1.88 9.28
CA SER A 74 -10.72 -2.71 10.29
C SER A 74 -9.21 -2.81 10.08
N LEU A 75 -8.74 -2.77 8.83
CA LEU A 75 -7.31 -2.73 8.52
C LEU A 75 -6.67 -1.43 9.00
N PHE A 76 -7.28 -0.28 8.68
CA PHE A 76 -6.76 1.03 9.06
C PHE A 76 -6.69 1.19 10.59
N LYS A 77 -7.75 0.81 11.30
CA LYS A 77 -7.74 0.82 12.77
C LYS A 77 -6.63 -0.06 13.35
N ARG A 78 -6.39 -1.24 12.76
CA ARG A 78 -5.32 -2.15 13.20
C ARG A 78 -3.93 -1.58 12.92
N ILE A 79 -3.72 -0.97 11.76
CA ILE A 79 -2.48 -0.26 11.42
C ILE A 79 -2.21 0.85 12.44
N LEU A 80 -3.22 1.68 12.71
CA LEU A 80 -3.08 2.79 13.65
C LEU A 80 -2.79 2.32 15.07
N SER A 81 -3.48 1.27 15.55
CA SER A 81 -3.20 0.66 16.85
C SER A 81 -1.76 0.16 16.93
N PHE A 82 -1.31 -0.58 15.90
CA PHE A 82 0.05 -1.10 15.85
C PHE A 82 1.10 0.03 15.78
N ALA A 83 0.82 1.13 15.08
CA ALA A 83 1.70 2.29 15.06
C ALA A 83 1.78 2.99 16.42
N ARG A 84 0.65 3.13 17.13
CA ARG A 84 0.60 3.73 18.47
C ARG A 84 1.37 2.89 19.50
N GLU A 85 1.35 1.57 19.38
CA GLU A 85 2.18 0.68 20.21
C GLU A 85 3.69 0.90 20.03
N LYS A 86 4.08 1.58 18.95
CA LYS A 86 5.47 1.93 18.63
C LYS A 86 5.72 3.44 18.76
N ASP A 87 4.93 4.12 19.58
CA ASP A 87 5.04 5.56 19.87
C ASP A 87 4.82 6.49 18.65
N TYR A 88 3.99 6.08 17.69
CA TYR A 88 3.60 6.94 16.57
C TYR A 88 2.67 8.08 17.03
N GLU A 89 3.07 9.32 16.73
CA GLU A 89 2.38 10.53 17.21
C GLU A 89 1.22 10.98 16.30
N GLU A 90 1.27 10.68 14.99
CA GLU A 90 0.23 11.15 14.07
C GLU A 90 -1.03 10.29 14.18
N ASP A 91 -2.20 10.94 14.08
CA ASP A 91 -3.48 10.28 14.12
C ASP A 91 -4.30 10.51 12.84
N TYR A 92 -5.19 9.58 12.53
CA TYR A 92 -6.13 9.73 11.42
C TYR A 92 -7.47 9.07 11.70
N THR A 93 -8.53 9.66 11.15
CA THR A 93 -9.87 9.08 11.21
C THR A 93 -10.03 8.00 10.15
N SER A 94 -10.00 6.73 10.59
CA SER A 94 -10.08 5.56 9.69
C SER A 94 -11.34 5.60 8.81
N GLU A 95 -12.47 6.02 9.36
CA GLU A 95 -13.77 6.08 8.67
C GLU A 95 -13.74 7.08 7.51
N LEU A 96 -13.14 8.26 7.71
CA LEU A 96 -13.04 9.28 6.67
C LEU A 96 -12.13 8.84 5.53
N LEU A 97 -11.01 8.20 5.85
CA LEU A 97 -10.09 7.69 4.83
C LEU A 97 -10.72 6.56 4.01
N VAL A 98 -11.43 5.64 4.67
CA VAL A 98 -12.15 4.56 3.98
C VAL A 98 -13.26 5.11 3.10
N ALA A 99 -14.06 6.06 3.61
CA ALA A 99 -15.12 6.69 2.82
C ALA A 99 -14.54 7.36 1.56
N GLY A 100 -13.47 8.16 1.71
CA GLY A 100 -12.79 8.78 0.58
C GLY A 100 -12.21 7.78 -0.42
N PHE A 101 -11.56 6.73 0.08
CA PHE A 101 -11.02 5.66 -0.77
C PHE A 101 -12.11 4.96 -1.59
N ILE A 102 -13.24 4.63 -0.96
CA ILE A 102 -14.38 3.98 -1.63
C ILE A 102 -14.99 4.91 -2.67
N ILE A 103 -15.22 6.19 -2.34
CA ILE A 103 -15.78 7.18 -3.27
C ILE A 103 -14.91 7.27 -4.52
N PHE A 104 -13.59 7.41 -4.36
CA PHE A 104 -12.65 7.48 -5.48
C PHE A 104 -12.61 6.18 -6.29
N ASN A 105 -12.70 5.02 -5.64
CA ASN A 105 -12.81 3.74 -6.36
C ASN A 105 -14.09 3.65 -7.20
N ILE A 106 -15.22 4.14 -6.69
CA ILE A 106 -16.48 4.17 -7.45
C ILE A 106 -16.35 5.08 -8.67
N MET A 107 -15.56 6.16 -8.58
CA MET A 107 -15.31 7.05 -9.71
C MET A 107 -14.59 6.38 -10.89
N ALA A 108 -14.02 5.18 -10.71
CA ALA A 108 -13.49 4.39 -11.82
C ALA A 108 -14.59 3.99 -12.84
N ARG A 109 -15.87 4.10 -12.48
CA ARG A 109 -17.02 3.84 -13.37
C ARG A 109 -17.44 5.06 -14.19
N LEU A 110 -16.81 6.22 -13.99
CA LEU A 110 -17.12 7.40 -14.78
C LEU A 110 -16.70 7.20 -16.24
N PRO A 111 -17.46 7.74 -17.20
CA PRO A 111 -17.16 7.59 -18.62
C PRO A 111 -15.90 8.37 -19.04
N ASP A 112 -15.48 8.13 -20.28
CA ASP A 112 -14.43 8.84 -20.99
C ASP A 112 -13.09 8.82 -20.25
N PHE A 113 -12.61 9.97 -19.80
CA PHE A 113 -11.34 10.15 -19.10
C PHE A 113 -11.53 10.49 -17.62
N TYR A 114 -12.77 10.69 -17.19
CA TYR A 114 -13.08 11.04 -15.81
C TYR A 114 -12.73 9.92 -14.83
N TRP A 115 -12.68 8.66 -15.28
CA TRP A 115 -12.24 7.53 -14.46
C TRP A 115 -10.80 7.68 -13.93
N LEU A 116 -9.95 8.50 -14.57
CA LEU A 116 -8.58 8.76 -14.11
C LEU A 116 -8.54 9.38 -12.71
N VAL A 117 -9.60 10.06 -12.28
CA VAL A 117 -9.71 10.59 -10.92
C VAL A 117 -9.61 9.47 -9.88
N SER A 118 -10.05 8.25 -10.19
CA SER A 118 -9.98 7.11 -9.27
C SER A 118 -8.56 6.76 -8.85
N VAL A 119 -7.57 7.04 -9.70
CA VAL A 119 -6.15 6.81 -9.41
C VAL A 119 -5.69 7.66 -8.23
N LEU A 120 -6.28 8.84 -8.03
CA LEU A 120 -6.00 9.73 -6.90
C LEU A 120 -6.53 9.18 -5.56
N GLY A 121 -7.26 8.06 -5.56
CA GLY A 121 -7.66 7.34 -4.35
C GLY A 121 -6.46 6.94 -3.45
N VAL A 122 -5.25 6.89 -4.00
CA VAL A 122 -4.00 6.69 -3.25
C VAL A 122 -3.81 7.70 -2.11
N ILE A 123 -4.35 8.92 -2.22
CA ILE A 123 -4.24 9.96 -1.18
C ILE A 123 -4.79 9.45 0.16
N PHE A 124 -5.88 8.68 0.14
CA PHE A 124 -6.49 8.11 1.33
C PHE A 124 -5.71 6.95 1.93
N LEU A 125 -4.74 6.39 1.20
CA LEU A 125 -3.81 5.38 1.70
C LEU A 125 -2.53 5.97 2.27
N ILE A 126 -2.23 7.26 2.06
CA ILE A 126 -0.97 7.88 2.49
C ILE A 126 -0.78 7.78 4.00
N GLN A 127 -1.81 8.14 4.78
CA GLN A 127 -1.72 8.15 6.25
C GLN A 127 -1.57 6.73 6.82
N PRO A 128 -2.40 5.73 6.44
CA PRO A 128 -2.19 4.34 6.83
C PRO A 128 -0.85 3.78 6.36
N PHE A 129 -0.39 4.14 5.16
CA PHE A 129 0.89 3.71 4.63
C PHE A 129 2.06 4.20 5.47
N LYS A 130 2.07 5.49 5.84
CA LYS A 130 3.09 6.09 6.71
C LYS A 130 3.11 5.44 8.08
N ALA A 131 1.95 5.35 8.73
CA ALA A 131 1.80 4.73 10.04
C ALA A 131 2.28 3.27 10.02
N PHE A 132 1.93 2.52 8.97
CA PHE A 132 2.33 1.12 8.86
C PHE A 132 3.83 0.94 8.64
N ASN A 133 4.45 1.77 7.80
CA ASN A 133 5.89 1.76 7.60
C ASN A 133 6.63 2.14 8.88
N TYR A 134 6.18 3.19 9.56
CA TYR A 134 6.76 3.62 10.84
C TYR A 134 6.70 2.49 11.88
N ALA A 135 5.52 1.88 12.06
CA ALA A 135 5.33 0.80 13.02
C ALA A 135 6.25 -0.40 12.74
N ARG A 136 6.42 -0.77 11.46
CA ARG A 136 7.29 -1.87 11.06
C ARG A 136 8.76 -1.55 11.30
N VAL A 137 9.24 -0.38 10.90
CA VAL A 137 10.65 0.02 11.07
C VAL A 137 11.03 0.12 12.55
N ASN A 138 10.10 0.55 13.41
CA ASN A 138 10.33 0.66 14.86
C ASN A 138 10.00 -0.63 15.64
N ALA A 139 9.62 -1.71 14.96
CA ALA A 139 9.38 -3.00 15.60
C ALA A 139 10.68 -3.81 15.70
N SER A 140 11.17 -4.02 16.93
CA SER A 140 12.37 -4.81 17.21
C SER A 140 12.20 -6.31 16.94
N ASP A 141 10.96 -6.79 16.89
CA ASP A 141 10.57 -8.19 16.66
C ASP A 141 10.52 -8.57 15.16
N LEU A 142 10.77 -7.62 14.24
CA LEU A 142 10.60 -7.82 12.80
C LEU A 142 11.90 -7.65 12.02
N ILE A 143 12.13 -8.54 11.05
CA ILE A 143 13.18 -8.35 10.04
C ILE A 143 12.66 -7.39 8.98
N VAL A 144 13.10 -6.14 9.04
CA VAL A 144 12.74 -5.09 8.08
C VAL A 144 13.93 -4.73 7.21
N THR A 145 13.71 -4.70 5.90
CA THR A 145 14.71 -4.23 4.93
C THR A 145 14.20 -3.00 4.22
N GLU A 146 14.91 -1.88 4.39
CA GLU A 146 14.61 -0.66 3.64
C GLU A 146 15.14 -0.75 2.22
N ARG A 147 14.25 -0.75 1.23
CA ARG A 147 14.65 -0.88 -0.17
C ARG A 147 14.75 0.48 -0.85
N THR A 148 15.98 0.96 -0.99
CA THR A 148 16.30 2.24 -1.65
C THR A 148 16.28 2.16 -3.18
N SER A 149 16.42 0.98 -3.79
CA SER A 149 16.33 0.76 -5.25
C SER A 149 14.95 0.20 -5.69
N PHE A 150 14.66 0.21 -6.99
CA PHE A 150 13.50 -0.51 -7.53
C PHE A 150 13.88 -1.98 -7.77
N SER A 151 13.06 -2.92 -7.31
CA SER A 151 13.27 -4.33 -7.61
C SER A 151 12.94 -4.60 -9.09
N GLY A 152 13.43 -5.69 -9.67
CA GLY A 152 13.07 -6.06 -11.05
C GLY A 152 11.56 -6.11 -11.28
N ARG A 153 10.78 -6.55 -10.28
CA ARG A 153 9.31 -6.51 -10.30
C ARG A 153 8.76 -5.10 -10.37
N HIS A 154 9.32 -4.17 -9.59
CA HIS A 154 8.92 -2.75 -9.65
C HIS A 154 9.28 -2.14 -11.01
N ILE A 155 10.43 -2.48 -11.58
CA ILE A 155 10.83 -1.98 -12.91
C ILE A 155 9.86 -2.47 -13.99
N VAL A 156 9.49 -3.76 -13.98
CA VAL A 156 8.50 -4.31 -14.92
C VAL A 156 7.17 -3.57 -14.81
N LEU A 157 6.69 -3.32 -13.59
CA LEU A 157 5.46 -2.55 -13.36
C LEU A 157 5.58 -1.11 -13.87
N ILE A 158 6.74 -0.47 -13.67
CA ILE A 158 6.99 0.90 -14.15
C ILE A 158 6.99 0.96 -15.67
N VAL A 159 7.67 0.03 -16.35
CA VAL A 159 7.74 -0.02 -17.82
C VAL A 159 6.36 -0.27 -18.40
N LEU A 160 5.67 -1.31 -17.92
CA LEU A 160 4.33 -1.65 -18.41
C LEU A 160 3.32 -0.53 -18.13
N GLY A 161 3.34 0.03 -16.92
CA GLY A 161 2.50 1.15 -16.53
C GLY A 161 2.74 2.38 -17.40
N SER A 162 4.00 2.73 -17.65
CA SER A 162 4.37 3.86 -18.53
C SER A 162 3.84 3.67 -19.95
N ILE A 163 3.95 2.47 -20.52
CA ILE A 163 3.40 2.17 -21.85
C ILE A 163 1.88 2.35 -21.86
N MET A 164 1.18 1.83 -20.86
CA MET A 164 -0.27 2.00 -20.74
C MET A 164 -0.68 3.47 -20.60
N TRP A 165 0.06 4.27 -19.81
CA TRP A 165 -0.18 5.71 -19.71
C TRP A 165 0.02 6.43 -21.04
N ILE A 166 1.04 6.07 -21.82
CA ILE A 166 1.24 6.63 -23.17
C ILE A 166 0.05 6.31 -24.07
N LEU A 167 -0.47 5.08 -24.03
CA LEU A 167 -1.67 4.70 -24.79
C LEU A 167 -2.91 5.48 -24.36
N VAL A 168 -3.10 5.68 -23.05
CA VAL A 168 -4.18 6.52 -22.54
C VAL A 168 -4.04 7.95 -23.05
N LEU A 169 -2.85 8.55 -22.97
CA LEU A 169 -2.61 9.91 -23.48
C LEU A 169 -2.88 10.02 -24.98
N ILE A 170 -2.43 9.05 -25.79
CA ILE A 170 -2.76 8.98 -27.22
C ILE A 170 -4.28 8.93 -27.41
N GLY A 171 -4.99 8.06 -26.69
CA GLY A 171 -6.45 7.98 -26.73
C GLY A 171 -7.15 9.29 -26.37
N LEU A 172 -6.61 10.05 -25.40
CA LEU A 172 -7.14 11.37 -25.03
C LEU A 172 -6.94 12.42 -26.12
N PHE A 173 -5.75 12.44 -26.74
CA PHE A 173 -5.46 13.42 -27.79
C PHE A 173 -6.23 13.14 -29.09
N PHE A 174 -6.34 11.88 -29.50
CA PHE A 174 -7.01 11.50 -30.76
C PHE A 174 -8.51 11.21 -30.61
N GLY A 175 -8.98 10.87 -29.40
CA GLY A 175 -10.40 10.60 -29.13
C GLY A 175 -11.26 11.85 -28.93
N VAL A 176 -10.65 13.03 -28.78
CA VAL A 176 -11.35 14.32 -28.67
C VAL A 176 -11.78 14.86 -30.05
N GLU A 177 -11.25 14.32 -31.15
CA GLU A 177 -11.49 14.82 -32.52
C GLU A 177 -12.61 14.09 -33.29
N SER A 178 -13.37 13.18 -32.68
CA SER A 178 -14.46 12.40 -33.31
C SER A 178 -15.81 12.63 -32.65
#